data_AF-A0A2L2TK72-F1
#
_entry.id   AF-A0A2L2TK72-F1
#
_cell.length_a   1.000
_cell.length_b   1.000
_cell.length_c   1.000
_cell.angle_alpha   90.00
_cell.angle_beta   90.00
_cell.angle_gamma   90.00
#
_symmetry.space_group_name_H-M   'P 1'
#
loop_
_entity.id
_entity.type
_entity.pdbx_description
1 polymer ?
#
loop_
_entity_poly.entity_id
_entity_poly.type
_entity_poly.pdbx_seq_one_letter_code
_entity_poly.pdbx_strand_id
1 'polypeptide(L)'
;MGLSGLMVWAIDQDDSTLSALTAVTGSTPRRHSSGGDFNLVDLKRLFPKEDIPSDTSDPQYGLITFGAGSESGEVDPANSGFGFLLAVRESHGLTQLKARDGRPDPFVFLDCPDNVLDQPSNQTQKARVVCTSQDVDGCFRVRERGVEGTLVEMPDDCAPNSFARAIALELAEDQTMPDHLVKRHTPTSPIYEFSFDFNKHERRADAKVAIRMDMTNVKGYWDGLVDSPGKRTFEKGDKFKYGSGENSLKIQKDLSTPVFWQAADNYPIGDKDYGEGIAGFIKGKVDADIYYAATVIATSARDSLNVNVKEANRFIKVTGETDLTFGIGGMGYLDINMAKKGNPAKSEINYKALKGHTISAGSFWGYMSLTPFINRQTVLFTSYMDEGPSSRPNHAATLDGRLTTRIKTDLGDFPATFPHILFPDEIDSIRKHHKDTEIEVFDDDILYGDGGRNGSTI
;
A
#
# COMPACT_ATOMS: atom_id res chain seq x y z
N MET A 1 19.54 18.09 3.55
CA MET A 1 18.12 17.87 3.25
C MET A 1 17.88 18.35 1.82
N GLY A 2 17.34 17.50 0.94
CA GLY A 2 17.01 17.89 -0.44
C GLY A 2 15.69 18.67 -0.49
N LEU A 3 15.54 19.55 -1.49
CA LEU A 3 14.35 20.39 -1.70
C LEU A 3 13.02 19.60 -1.70
N SER A 4 13.05 18.30 -1.98
CA SER A 4 11.88 17.42 -2.10
C SER A 4 11.25 17.03 -0.75
N GLY A 5 12.04 16.96 0.32
CA GLY A 5 11.53 16.67 1.69
C GLY A 5 10.87 17.88 2.36
N LEU A 6 11.17 19.08 1.88
CA LEU A 6 10.48 20.32 2.23
C LEU A 6 9.05 20.37 1.68
N MET A 7 8.77 19.63 0.61
CA MET A 7 7.52 19.74 -0.14
C MET A 7 6.34 19.03 0.51
N VAL A 8 6.55 17.91 1.21
CA VAL A 8 5.46 17.26 1.96
C VAL A 8 5.11 18.03 3.21
N TRP A 9 6.12 18.65 3.80
CA TRP A 9 5.93 19.43 5.00
C TRP A 9 5.30 20.80 4.70
N ALA A 10 5.61 21.38 3.54
CA ALA A 10 4.88 22.53 2.98
C ALA A 10 3.44 22.20 2.53
N ILE A 11 3.12 20.91 2.35
CA ILE A 11 1.77 20.47 1.99
C ILE A 11 0.90 20.23 3.22
N ASP A 12 1.48 19.95 4.40
CA ASP A 12 0.73 19.55 5.59
C ASP A 12 0.77 20.56 6.75
N GLN A 13 1.85 21.31 7.03
CA GLN A 13 1.90 22.15 8.24
C GLN A 13 2.85 23.35 8.22
N ASP A 14 2.45 24.48 7.65
CA ASP A 14 3.01 25.75 8.13
C ASP A 14 1.87 26.70 8.50
N ASP A 15 1.83 27.04 9.79
CA ASP A 15 1.14 28.22 10.27
C ASP A 15 1.82 29.49 9.69
N SER A 16 1.14 30.64 9.79
CA SER A 16 1.66 31.94 9.34
C SER A 16 3.03 32.38 9.91
N THR A 17 3.63 31.59 10.82
CA THR A 17 4.89 31.91 11.49
C THR A 17 6.08 31.03 11.06
N LEU A 18 5.91 30.09 10.11
CA LEU A 18 6.99 29.21 9.63
C LEU A 18 7.74 28.54 10.81
N SER A 19 6.98 28.25 11.87
CA SER A 19 7.47 27.80 13.18
C SER A 19 8.18 26.45 13.04
N ALA A 20 7.62 25.61 12.18
CA ALA A 20 8.16 24.33 11.83
C ALA A 20 9.50 24.53 11.06
N LEU A 21 9.53 25.39 10.03
CA LEU A 21 10.73 25.62 9.19
C LEU A 21 11.90 26.18 10.00
N THR A 22 11.59 26.99 11.00
CA THR A 22 12.55 27.56 11.96
C THR A 22 13.11 26.49 12.90
N ALA A 23 12.30 25.51 13.32
CA ALA A 23 12.72 24.41 14.20
C ALA A 23 13.72 23.44 13.52
N VAL A 24 13.60 23.25 12.20
CA VAL A 24 14.47 22.33 11.43
C VAL A 24 15.74 23.03 10.91
N THR A 25 15.64 24.32 10.56
CA THR A 25 16.78 25.08 10.00
C THR A 25 17.56 25.88 11.04
N GLY A 26 17.03 26.07 12.24
CA GLY A 26 17.65 26.86 13.31
C GLY A 26 17.74 28.36 13.03
N SER A 27 17.10 28.84 11.96
CA SER A 27 17.17 30.24 11.51
C SER A 27 15.84 30.68 10.88
N THR A 28 15.41 31.91 11.15
CA THR A 28 14.25 32.51 10.49
C THR A 28 14.53 32.69 8.99
N PRO A 29 13.74 32.09 8.09
CA PRO A 29 13.96 32.19 6.66
C PRO A 29 13.81 33.64 6.19
N ARG A 30 14.80 34.13 5.43
CA ARG A 30 14.73 35.43 4.78
C ARG A 30 13.75 35.32 3.61
N ARG A 31 12.67 36.11 3.62
CA ARG A 31 11.70 36.26 2.52
C ARG A 31 12.46 36.40 1.19
N HIS A 32 12.39 35.37 0.33
CA HIS A 32 13.01 35.42 -0.98
C HIS A 32 12.28 36.45 -1.85
N SER A 33 13.03 37.39 -2.41
CA SER A 33 12.55 38.57 -3.14
C SER A 33 12.25 38.32 -4.62
N SER A 34 11.84 37.11 -5.00
CA SER A 34 11.44 36.78 -6.37
C SER A 34 10.29 35.78 -6.30
N GLY A 35 9.07 36.24 -6.58
CA GLY A 35 7.82 35.50 -6.49
C GLY A 35 7.70 34.34 -7.48
N GLY A 36 8.50 33.30 -7.27
CA GLY A 36 8.19 31.97 -7.78
C GLY A 36 7.32 31.27 -6.73
N ASP A 37 6.05 31.08 -7.04
CA ASP A 37 5.14 30.31 -6.20
C ASP A 37 5.69 28.90 -5.99
N PHE A 38 5.72 28.45 -4.73
CA PHE A 38 5.93 27.04 -4.41
C PHE A 38 4.73 26.26 -4.95
N ASN A 39 4.82 25.79 -6.19
CA ASN A 39 3.77 25.02 -6.82
C ASN A 39 3.98 23.53 -6.54
N LEU A 40 2.89 22.75 -6.48
CA LEU A 40 2.92 21.29 -6.43
C LEU A 40 3.93 20.71 -7.43
N VAL A 41 4.46 19.52 -7.11
CA VAL A 41 5.11 18.65 -8.10
C VAL A 41 4.24 18.64 -9.38
N ASP A 42 4.86 18.93 -10.53
CA ASP A 42 4.16 18.97 -11.82
C ASP A 42 3.21 17.79 -11.96
N LEU A 43 1.90 18.04 -12.06
CA LEU A 43 0.87 17.01 -12.10
C LEU A 43 1.09 15.99 -13.23
N LYS A 44 1.79 16.40 -14.29
CA LYS A 44 2.23 15.52 -15.39
C LYS A 44 3.19 14.42 -14.94
N ARG A 45 3.79 14.55 -13.76
CA ARG A 45 4.60 13.52 -13.10
C ARG A 45 3.79 12.63 -12.16
N LEU A 46 2.62 13.10 -11.71
CA LEU A 46 1.77 12.38 -10.76
C LEU A 46 0.68 11.56 -11.43
N PHE A 47 0.24 11.93 -12.63
CA PHE A 47 -0.84 11.28 -13.37
C PHE A 47 -0.43 11.03 -14.84
N PRO A 48 -0.98 9.99 -15.48
CA PRO A 48 -0.93 9.85 -16.94
C PRO A 48 -1.53 11.08 -17.62
N LYS A 49 -0.94 11.50 -18.76
CA LYS A 49 -1.39 12.70 -19.48
C LYS A 49 -2.86 12.63 -19.89
N GLU A 50 -3.33 11.43 -20.19
CA GLU A 50 -4.70 11.10 -20.59
C GLU A 50 -5.73 11.25 -19.45
N ASP A 51 -5.29 11.24 -18.19
CA ASP A 51 -6.17 11.27 -17.01
C ASP A 51 -6.12 12.61 -16.24
N ILE A 52 -5.27 13.56 -16.63
CA ILE A 52 -5.20 14.91 -16.05
C ILE A 52 -6.28 15.80 -16.65
N PRO A 53 -6.83 16.78 -15.90
CA PRO A 53 -7.64 17.87 -16.46
C PRO A 53 -7.10 18.44 -17.77
N SER A 54 -8.01 18.77 -18.70
CA SER A 54 -7.64 19.28 -20.03
C SER A 54 -6.91 20.62 -19.93
N ASP A 55 -7.30 21.43 -18.94
CA ASP A 55 -6.60 22.64 -18.54
C ASP A 55 -5.72 22.38 -17.32
N THR A 56 -4.41 22.57 -17.49
CA THR A 56 -3.39 22.43 -16.44
C THR A 56 -2.75 23.78 -16.10
N SER A 57 -3.31 24.89 -16.57
CA SER A 57 -2.79 26.24 -16.31
C SER A 57 -3.00 26.66 -14.85
N ASP A 58 -4.12 26.27 -14.24
CA ASP A 58 -4.39 26.40 -12.80
C ASP A 58 -5.12 25.16 -12.25
N PRO A 59 -4.40 24.05 -12.05
CA PRO A 59 -5.02 22.84 -11.57
C PRO A 59 -5.35 22.98 -10.08
N GLN A 60 -6.59 22.65 -9.74
CA GLN A 60 -7.04 22.55 -8.37
C GLN A 60 -6.91 21.12 -7.89
N TYR A 61 -6.51 20.97 -6.64
CA TYR A 61 -6.34 19.67 -6.03
C TYR A 61 -6.87 19.66 -4.61
N GLY A 62 -7.14 18.50 -4.05
CA GLY A 62 -7.30 18.36 -2.62
C GLY A 62 -6.52 17.15 -2.13
N LEU A 63 -6.05 17.22 -0.90
CA LEU A 63 -5.25 16.17 -0.29
C LEU A 63 -5.88 15.72 1.02
N ILE A 64 -5.96 14.40 1.18
CA ILE A 64 -6.29 13.81 2.46
C ILE A 64 -5.18 12.84 2.83
N THR A 65 -4.68 12.92 4.07
CA THR A 65 -3.58 12.09 4.58
C THR A 65 -4.12 11.07 5.58
N PHE A 66 -3.57 9.86 5.62
CA PHE A 66 -4.00 8.83 6.58
C PHE A 66 -2.83 8.00 7.07
N GLY A 67 -2.79 7.76 8.38
CA GLY A 67 -1.72 7.02 9.05
C GLY A 67 -2.21 5.70 9.62
N ALA A 68 -1.31 4.73 9.75
CA ALA A 68 -1.57 3.49 10.48
C ALA A 68 -1.60 3.76 12.01
N GLY A 69 -2.61 4.49 12.50
CA GLY A 69 -2.92 4.59 13.93
C GLY A 69 -3.15 5.97 14.55
N SER A 70 -3.33 7.06 13.79
CA SER A 70 -3.71 8.35 14.37
C SER A 70 -5.19 8.66 14.14
N GLU A 71 -5.96 8.75 15.23
CA GLU A 71 -7.31 9.35 15.27
C GLU A 71 -7.31 10.86 14.94
N SER A 72 -6.13 11.45 14.64
CA SER A 72 -5.94 12.90 14.54
C SER A 72 -5.54 13.43 13.16
N GLY A 73 -5.54 12.61 12.10
CA GLY A 73 -5.27 13.08 10.72
C GLY A 73 -3.85 13.59 10.47
N GLU A 74 -3.02 13.73 11.50
CA GLU A 74 -1.61 14.06 11.38
C GLU A 74 -0.83 12.79 11.03
N VAL A 75 -0.14 12.83 9.89
CA VAL A 75 0.64 11.71 9.40
C VAL A 75 2.05 12.21 9.20
N ASP A 76 3.03 11.51 9.76
CA ASP A 76 4.43 11.78 9.46
C ASP A 76 4.87 10.85 8.31
N PRO A 77 4.87 11.33 7.05
CA PRO A 77 5.28 10.56 5.89
C PRO A 77 6.78 10.28 5.85
N ALA A 78 7.57 10.98 6.67
CA ALA A 78 8.98 10.74 6.82
C ALA A 78 9.27 9.62 7.82
N ASN A 79 8.41 9.36 8.82
CA ASN A 79 8.68 8.41 9.90
C ASN A 79 7.70 7.23 10.06
N SER A 80 6.51 7.27 9.45
CA SER A 80 5.50 6.20 9.54
C SER A 80 5.09 5.66 8.17
N GLY A 81 4.45 4.48 8.15
CA GLY A 81 3.69 4.06 6.98
C GLY A 81 2.52 5.02 6.78
N PHE A 82 2.49 5.71 5.65
CA PHE A 82 1.49 6.73 5.34
C PHE A 82 0.76 6.38 4.04
N GLY A 83 -0.45 6.89 3.92
CA GLY A 83 -1.10 7.01 2.63
C GLY A 83 -1.74 8.36 2.45
N PHE A 84 -1.99 8.73 1.21
CA PHE A 84 -2.75 9.93 0.90
C PHE A 84 -3.68 9.69 -0.28
N LEU A 85 -4.72 10.51 -0.36
CA LEU A 85 -5.58 10.63 -1.51
C LEU A 85 -5.43 12.05 -2.06
N LEU A 86 -4.98 12.12 -3.31
CA LEU A 86 -4.91 13.35 -4.10
C LEU A 86 -6.03 13.33 -5.13
N ALA A 87 -6.96 14.27 -5.03
CA ALA A 87 -7.96 14.52 -6.05
C ALA A 87 -7.55 15.75 -6.87
N VAL A 88 -7.67 15.69 -8.20
CA VAL A 88 -7.33 16.81 -9.10
C VAL A 88 -8.47 17.03 -10.08
N ARG A 89 -8.80 18.31 -10.33
CA ARG A 89 -9.83 18.74 -11.27
C ARG A 89 -9.53 20.12 -11.85
N GLU A 90 -10.28 20.49 -12.89
CA GLU A 90 -10.38 21.88 -13.37
C GLU A 90 -10.97 22.77 -12.26
N SER A 91 -10.68 24.07 -12.29
CA SER A 91 -10.95 25.03 -11.21
C SER A 91 -12.40 25.07 -10.72
N HIS A 92 -13.36 24.94 -11.63
CA HIS A 92 -14.79 24.94 -11.33
C HIS A 92 -15.32 23.61 -10.76
N GLY A 93 -14.52 22.54 -10.84
CA GLY A 93 -14.93 21.22 -10.38
C GLY A 93 -14.39 20.84 -9.00
N LEU A 94 -13.29 21.44 -8.55
CA LEU A 94 -12.72 21.21 -7.23
C LEU A 94 -12.23 22.53 -6.64
N THR A 95 -12.59 22.82 -5.40
CA THR A 95 -12.10 24.00 -4.66
C THR A 95 -11.49 23.58 -3.33
N GLN A 96 -10.36 24.20 -2.97
CA GLN A 96 -9.75 24.04 -1.65
C GLN A 96 -10.41 25.00 -0.67
N LEU A 97 -11.00 24.49 0.42
CA LEU A 97 -11.48 25.34 1.52
C LEU A 97 -10.56 25.29 2.75
N LYS A 98 -9.39 24.64 2.60
CA LYS A 98 -8.28 24.66 3.54
C LYS A 98 -7.22 25.65 3.04
N ALA A 99 -6.79 26.56 3.90
CA ALA A 99 -5.80 27.58 3.55
C ALA A 99 -4.43 26.95 3.28
N ARG A 100 -3.70 27.44 2.26
CA ARG A 100 -2.38 26.94 1.85
C ARG A 100 -1.53 28.08 1.29
N ASP A 101 -0.23 28.05 1.55
CA ASP A 101 0.71 29.05 1.04
C ASP A 101 0.76 29.07 -0.49
N GLY A 102 0.81 30.28 -1.07
CA GLY A 102 0.86 30.48 -2.53
C GLY A 102 -0.46 30.19 -3.26
N ARG A 103 -1.55 29.94 -2.54
CA ARG A 103 -2.92 29.82 -3.09
C ARG A 103 -3.81 30.94 -2.55
N PRO A 104 -4.89 31.32 -3.28
CA PRO A 104 -5.88 32.24 -2.74
C PRO A 104 -6.47 31.72 -1.43
N ASP A 105 -6.61 32.59 -0.44
CA ASP A 105 -7.21 32.22 0.84
C ASP A 105 -8.68 31.80 0.62
N PRO A 106 -9.13 30.67 1.19
CA PRO A 106 -10.54 30.33 1.18
C PRO A 106 -11.34 31.22 2.12
N PHE A 107 -12.67 31.16 2.03
CA PHE A 107 -13.53 31.74 3.07
C PHE A 107 -13.33 31.03 4.42
N VAL A 108 -13.49 31.79 5.51
CA VAL A 108 -13.41 31.32 6.89
C VAL A 108 -14.78 30.81 7.33
N PHE A 109 -14.83 29.63 7.93
CA PHE A 109 -16.03 29.07 8.53
C PHE A 109 -16.25 29.63 9.94
N LEU A 110 -17.51 29.95 10.25
CA LEU A 110 -17.90 30.59 11.52
C LEU A 110 -18.60 29.61 12.47
N ASP A 111 -19.53 28.81 11.94
CA ASP A 111 -20.37 27.90 12.72
C ASP A 111 -20.45 26.54 12.03
N CYS A 112 -19.41 25.73 12.23
CA CYS A 112 -19.41 24.37 11.72
C CYS A 112 -20.29 23.46 12.58
N PRO A 113 -21.17 22.65 11.97
CA PRO A 113 -21.97 21.69 12.71
C PRO A 113 -21.10 20.57 13.30
N ASP A 114 -21.50 20.05 14.45
CA ASP A 114 -20.81 18.94 15.10
C ASP A 114 -21.12 17.59 14.40
N ASN A 115 -20.16 16.66 14.46
CA ASN A 115 -20.32 15.26 14.03
C ASN A 115 -20.86 15.09 12.60
N VAL A 116 -20.48 16.00 11.68
CA VAL A 116 -20.95 15.96 10.28
C VAL A 116 -20.60 14.67 9.54
N LEU A 117 -19.50 14.02 9.94
CA LEU A 117 -19.03 12.76 9.35
C LEU A 117 -19.83 11.53 9.80
N ASP A 118 -20.56 11.63 10.91
CA ASP A 118 -21.41 10.56 11.44
C ASP A 118 -22.84 10.60 10.88
N GLN A 119 -23.20 11.70 10.21
CA GLN A 119 -24.51 11.88 9.60
C GLN A 119 -24.61 11.09 8.27
N PRO A 120 -25.83 10.71 7.85
CA PRO A 120 -26.08 10.17 6.51
C PRO A 120 -25.44 11.02 5.42
N SER A 121 -24.81 10.38 4.42
CA SER A 121 -24.04 11.09 3.40
C SER A 121 -24.86 12.06 2.54
N ASN A 122 -26.17 11.85 2.42
CA ASN A 122 -27.11 12.73 1.72
C ASN A 122 -27.72 13.82 2.60
N GLN A 123 -27.38 13.88 3.89
CA GLN A 123 -27.88 14.91 4.78
C GLN A 123 -27.11 16.21 4.58
N THR A 124 -27.81 17.24 4.12
CA THR A 124 -27.27 18.58 4.01
C THR A 124 -26.89 19.15 5.37
N GLN A 125 -25.66 19.62 5.45
CA GLN A 125 -25.08 20.38 6.53
C GLN A 125 -24.97 21.84 6.11
N LYS A 126 -24.99 22.76 7.08
CA LYS A 126 -24.92 24.20 6.86
C LYS A 126 -23.88 24.81 7.78
N ALA A 127 -23.07 25.71 7.24
CA ALA A 127 -22.15 26.53 8.01
C ALA A 127 -22.17 27.96 7.50
N ARG A 128 -22.01 28.93 8.38
CA ARG A 128 -21.80 30.32 7.96
C ARG A 128 -20.34 30.54 7.58
N VAL A 129 -20.11 31.30 6.52
CA VAL A 129 -18.78 31.53 5.94
C VAL A 129 -18.59 32.99 5.56
N VAL A 130 -17.34 33.47 5.62
CA VAL A 130 -17.00 34.86 5.29
C VAL A 130 -15.61 34.94 4.65
N CYS A 131 -15.43 35.80 3.65
CA CYS A 131 -14.09 36.09 3.15
C CYS A 131 -13.43 37.14 4.03
N THR A 132 -12.15 36.93 4.33
CA THR A 132 -11.33 37.88 5.11
C THR A 132 -10.10 38.34 4.32
N SER A 133 -9.91 37.78 3.11
CA SER A 133 -8.84 38.14 2.19
C SER A 133 -9.24 39.28 1.27
N GLN A 134 -8.27 40.03 0.77
CA GLN A 134 -8.50 41.08 -0.21
C GLN A 134 -8.88 40.51 -1.59
N ASP A 135 -8.48 39.26 -1.87
CA ASP A 135 -8.89 38.53 -3.06
C ASP A 135 -10.26 37.86 -2.85
N VAL A 136 -11.32 38.66 -2.92
CA VAL A 136 -12.70 38.20 -2.71
C VAL A 136 -13.13 37.19 -3.78
N ASP A 137 -12.68 37.38 -5.02
CA ASP A 137 -12.97 36.44 -6.12
C ASP A 137 -12.25 35.09 -5.88
N GLY A 138 -11.02 35.12 -5.37
CA GLY A 138 -10.27 33.95 -4.91
C GLY A 138 -10.99 33.17 -3.80
N CYS A 139 -11.47 33.86 -2.76
CA CYS A 139 -12.23 33.28 -1.66
C CYS A 139 -13.46 32.50 -2.14
N PHE A 140 -14.19 33.04 -3.12
CA PHE A 140 -15.46 32.49 -3.58
C PHE A 140 -15.37 31.75 -4.91
N ARG A 141 -14.20 31.20 -5.25
CA ARG A 141 -13.98 30.35 -6.43
C ARG A 141 -14.96 29.19 -6.55
N VAL A 142 -15.50 28.70 -5.43
CA VAL A 142 -16.56 27.68 -5.43
C VAL A 142 -17.81 28.08 -6.25
N ARG A 143 -18.01 29.37 -6.55
CA ARG A 143 -19.10 29.90 -7.40
C ARG A 143 -18.82 29.78 -8.91
N GLU A 144 -17.58 29.46 -9.30
CA GLU A 144 -17.22 29.37 -10.71
C GLU A 144 -18.10 28.33 -11.42
N ARG A 145 -18.87 28.79 -12.41
CA ARG A 145 -19.88 27.98 -13.12
C ARG A 145 -20.96 27.37 -12.21
N GLY A 146 -21.28 28.01 -11.08
CA GLY A 146 -22.29 27.58 -10.10
C GLY A 146 -21.67 27.03 -8.82
N VAL A 147 -22.47 26.66 -7.81
CA VAL A 147 -21.96 26.05 -6.55
C VAL A 147 -22.28 24.56 -6.48
N GLU A 148 -23.49 24.19 -6.90
CA GLU A 148 -24.02 22.83 -6.77
C GLU A 148 -23.13 21.79 -7.48
N GLY A 149 -22.77 20.74 -6.75
CA GLY A 149 -21.98 19.63 -7.29
C GLY A 149 -20.48 19.89 -7.40
N THR A 150 -19.99 21.05 -6.94
CA THR A 150 -18.55 21.34 -6.80
C THR A 150 -17.97 20.50 -5.65
N LEU A 151 -16.82 19.87 -5.89
CA LEU A 151 -16.11 19.10 -4.86
C LEU A 151 -15.27 20.06 -4.01
N VAL A 152 -15.35 19.97 -2.69
CA VAL A 152 -14.59 20.84 -1.79
C VAL A 152 -13.76 20.03 -0.81
N GLU A 153 -12.48 20.38 -0.67
CA GLU A 153 -11.64 19.92 0.44
C GLU A 153 -12.05 20.70 1.68
N MET A 154 -12.54 20.01 2.71
CA MET A 154 -13.08 20.65 3.91
C MET A 154 -11.96 21.06 4.89
N PRO A 155 -12.11 22.18 5.61
CA PRO A 155 -11.15 22.58 6.61
C PRO A 155 -11.25 21.71 7.88
N ASP A 156 -10.16 21.70 8.65
CA ASP A 156 -10.00 20.86 9.84
C ASP A 156 -11.05 21.13 10.91
N ASP A 157 -11.48 22.39 11.06
CA ASP A 157 -12.48 22.81 12.05
C ASP A 157 -13.92 22.38 11.71
N CYS A 158 -14.18 21.94 10.47
CA CYS A 158 -15.53 21.64 10.00
C CYS A 158 -15.75 20.17 9.70
N ALA A 159 -14.87 19.60 8.88
CA ALA A 159 -14.92 18.21 8.52
C ALA A 159 -13.48 17.77 8.21
N PRO A 160 -12.67 17.52 9.24
CA PRO A 160 -11.24 17.32 9.07
C PRO A 160 -10.98 16.15 8.13
N ASN A 161 -9.95 16.32 7.30
CA ASN A 161 -9.42 15.25 6.48
C ASN A 161 -10.51 14.62 5.57
N SER A 162 -11.35 15.46 4.96
CA SER A 162 -12.51 15.00 4.18
C SER A 162 -12.80 15.84 2.93
N PHE A 163 -13.54 15.25 1.99
CA PHE A 163 -14.16 15.99 0.89
C PHE A 163 -15.68 16.03 1.07
N ALA A 164 -16.26 17.16 0.71
CA ALA A 164 -17.70 17.32 0.63
C ALA A 164 -18.13 17.79 -0.77
N ARG A 165 -19.42 17.69 -1.04
CA ARG A 165 -20.06 18.30 -2.18
C ARG A 165 -20.71 19.61 -1.74
N ALA A 166 -20.37 20.70 -2.41
CA ALA A 166 -21.07 21.96 -2.25
C ALA A 166 -22.48 21.87 -2.87
N ILE A 167 -23.48 22.35 -2.14
CA ILE A 167 -24.89 22.39 -2.57
C ILE A 167 -25.26 23.83 -2.91
N ALA A 168 -25.04 24.76 -1.99
CA ALA A 168 -25.45 26.15 -2.15
C ALA A 168 -24.54 27.10 -1.35
N LEU A 169 -24.53 28.36 -1.77
CA LEU A 169 -23.86 29.45 -1.07
C LEU A 169 -24.75 30.69 -1.16
N GLU A 170 -25.55 30.90 -0.11
CA GLU A 170 -26.62 31.91 -0.07
C GLU A 170 -26.29 33.00 0.95
N LEU A 171 -26.89 34.19 0.84
CA LEU A 171 -26.63 35.24 1.82
C LEU A 171 -27.21 34.81 3.18
N ALA A 172 -26.40 34.81 4.24
CA ALA A 172 -26.87 34.42 5.56
C ALA A 172 -27.84 35.49 6.12
N GLU A 173 -28.91 35.06 6.80
CA GLU A 173 -29.77 36.00 7.52
C GLU A 173 -29.02 36.67 8.68
N ASP A 174 -28.19 35.88 9.37
CA ASP A 174 -27.35 36.36 10.45
C ASP A 174 -25.96 36.79 9.94
N GLN A 175 -25.76 38.10 9.90
CA GLN A 175 -24.52 38.78 9.50
C GLN A 175 -23.58 39.05 10.68
N THR A 176 -23.80 38.44 11.85
CA THR A 176 -22.90 38.57 13.01
C THR A 176 -21.72 37.61 12.93
N MET A 177 -20.53 38.09 13.28
CA MET A 177 -19.32 37.27 13.35
C MET A 177 -18.95 37.00 14.81
N PRO A 178 -18.57 35.77 15.19
CA PRO A 178 -18.16 35.45 16.55
C PRO A 178 -17.02 36.34 17.07
N ASP A 179 -17.12 36.81 18.31
CA ASP A 179 -16.19 37.79 18.91
C ASP A 179 -14.71 37.36 18.85
N HIS A 180 -14.45 36.05 18.95
CA HIS A 180 -13.10 35.50 18.91
C HIS A 180 -12.45 35.60 17.51
N LEU A 181 -13.26 35.68 16.45
CA LEU A 181 -12.82 35.86 15.07
C LEU A 181 -12.73 37.35 14.69
N VAL A 182 -13.62 38.20 15.20
CA VAL A 182 -13.61 39.66 14.95
C VAL A 182 -12.28 40.32 15.37
N LYS A 183 -11.62 39.76 16.38
CA LYS A 183 -10.32 40.24 16.84
C LYS A 183 -9.15 39.83 15.93
N ARG A 184 -9.33 38.81 15.09
CA ARG A 184 -8.28 38.23 14.24
C ARG A 184 -8.45 38.58 12.77
N HIS A 185 -9.68 38.80 12.32
CA HIS A 185 -10.01 38.98 10.92
C HIS A 185 -10.92 40.19 10.69
N THR A 186 -10.68 40.88 9.58
CA THR A 186 -11.58 41.92 9.06
C THR A 186 -12.37 41.32 7.89
N PRO A 187 -13.71 41.23 7.97
CA PRO A 187 -14.52 40.75 6.85
C PRO A 187 -14.33 41.63 5.62
N THR A 188 -14.09 41.01 4.47
CA THR A 188 -14.03 41.67 3.16
C THR A 188 -15.28 41.38 2.31
N SER A 189 -16.16 40.50 2.80
CA SER A 189 -17.44 40.15 2.18
C SER A 189 -18.59 40.12 3.20
N PRO A 190 -19.86 40.10 2.75
CA PRO A 190 -20.97 39.64 3.57
C PRO A 190 -20.77 38.19 4.05
N ILE A 191 -21.50 37.81 5.10
CA ILE A 191 -21.56 36.43 5.58
C ILE A 191 -22.53 35.64 4.70
N TYR A 192 -22.12 34.45 4.27
CA TYR A 192 -22.94 33.54 3.47
C TYR A 192 -23.21 32.26 4.26
N GLU A 193 -24.34 31.61 4.00
CA GLU A 193 -24.62 30.25 4.42
C GLU A 193 -24.13 29.29 3.32
N PHE A 194 -23.14 28.47 3.66
CA PHE A 194 -22.61 27.42 2.82
C PHE A 194 -23.27 26.09 3.17
N SER A 195 -23.99 25.51 2.20
CA SER A 195 -24.62 24.20 2.34
C SER A 195 -23.78 23.14 1.65
N PHE A 196 -23.54 22.01 2.32
CA PHE A 196 -22.75 20.90 1.79
C PHE A 196 -23.26 19.54 2.27
N ASP A 197 -22.94 18.47 1.55
CA ASP A 197 -23.16 17.10 1.99
C ASP A 197 -21.99 16.18 1.59
N PHE A 198 -22.09 14.89 1.91
CA PHE A 198 -21.09 13.89 1.54
C PHE A 198 -21.59 12.96 0.43
N ASN A 199 -22.58 13.41 -0.35
CA ASN A 199 -23.18 12.61 -1.42
C ASN A 199 -22.34 12.69 -2.69
N LYS A 200 -21.52 11.66 -2.91
CA LYS A 200 -20.61 11.57 -4.06
C LYS A 200 -21.30 11.40 -5.43
N HIS A 201 -22.60 11.09 -5.46
CA HIS A 201 -23.31 10.69 -6.69
C HIS A 201 -23.70 11.87 -7.58
N GLU A 202 -24.21 12.94 -6.99
CA GLU A 202 -24.75 14.09 -7.73
C GLU A 202 -23.74 15.24 -7.78
N ARG A 203 -22.50 14.89 -8.16
CA ARG A 203 -21.47 15.84 -8.56
C ARG A 203 -21.77 16.43 -9.94
N ARG A 204 -21.07 17.51 -10.26
CA ARG A 204 -20.98 18.10 -11.61
C ARG A 204 -20.69 17.07 -12.70
N ALA A 205 -21.54 17.02 -13.73
CA ALA A 205 -21.35 16.16 -14.90
C ALA A 205 -20.25 16.68 -15.84
N ASP A 206 -20.03 17.99 -15.84
CA ASP A 206 -19.14 18.73 -16.75
C ASP A 206 -17.67 18.67 -16.36
N ALA A 207 -17.32 18.02 -15.24
CA ALA A 207 -15.93 17.87 -14.88
C ALA A 207 -15.59 16.46 -14.36
N LYS A 208 -14.39 15.97 -14.68
CA LYS A 208 -13.90 14.66 -14.25
C LYS A 208 -12.92 14.84 -13.10
N VAL A 209 -12.98 13.96 -12.09
CA VAL A 209 -11.99 13.95 -11.01
C VAL A 209 -10.96 12.87 -11.31
N ALA A 210 -9.70 13.26 -11.37
CA ALA A 210 -8.57 12.34 -11.33
C ALA A 210 -8.20 12.10 -9.86
N ILE A 211 -8.02 10.84 -9.48
CA ILE A 211 -7.75 10.43 -8.11
C ILE A 211 -6.47 9.63 -8.13
N ARG A 212 -5.57 9.98 -7.22
CA ARG A 212 -4.37 9.20 -6.94
C ARG A 212 -4.38 8.83 -5.47
N MET A 213 -4.24 7.54 -5.20
CA MET A 213 -4.12 7.01 -3.85
C MET A 213 -2.77 6.33 -3.74
N ASP A 214 -1.97 6.70 -2.75
CA ASP A 214 -0.72 6.00 -2.44
C ASP A 214 -0.79 5.45 -1.03
N MET A 215 -0.25 4.26 -0.82
CA MET A 215 -0.09 3.64 0.49
C MET A 215 1.23 2.89 0.56
N THR A 216 1.96 3.07 1.65
CA THR A 216 3.26 2.43 1.82
C THR A 216 3.56 2.17 3.29
N ASN A 217 4.32 1.12 3.57
CA ASN A 217 5.00 0.96 4.87
C ASN A 217 6.50 1.29 4.78
N VAL A 218 6.96 1.82 3.65
CA VAL A 218 8.37 2.14 3.38
C VAL A 218 8.68 3.59 3.75
N LYS A 219 9.68 3.75 4.62
CA LYS A 219 10.20 5.06 5.03
C LYS A 219 10.81 5.81 3.83
N GLY A 220 10.49 7.10 3.68
CA GLY A 220 11.04 7.94 2.60
C GLY A 220 10.52 7.59 1.20
N TYR A 221 9.39 6.87 1.12
CA TYR A 221 8.76 6.51 -0.14
C TYR A 221 8.46 7.73 -1.03
N TRP A 222 8.00 8.83 -0.44
CA TRP A 222 7.63 10.03 -1.20
C TRP A 222 8.82 10.66 -1.93
N ASP A 223 9.95 10.82 -1.24
CA ASP A 223 11.16 11.43 -1.78
C ASP A 223 11.63 10.72 -3.06
N GLY A 224 11.55 9.39 -3.08
CA GLY A 224 11.92 8.58 -4.24
C GLY A 224 10.99 8.74 -5.45
N LEU A 225 9.70 9.01 -5.20
CA LEU A 225 8.63 9.04 -6.19
C LEU A 225 8.60 10.37 -6.96
N VAL A 226 8.64 11.51 -6.27
CA VAL A 226 8.51 12.85 -6.86
C VAL A 226 9.75 13.30 -7.65
N ASP A 227 10.89 12.70 -7.35
CA ASP A 227 12.17 12.93 -8.04
C ASP A 227 12.30 12.17 -9.37
N SER A 228 11.23 11.52 -9.85
CA SER A 228 11.21 10.80 -11.13
C SER A 228 10.09 11.32 -12.06
N PRO A 229 10.39 11.58 -13.35
CA PRO A 229 9.38 12.08 -14.28
C PRO A 229 8.42 10.95 -14.66
N GLY A 230 7.21 10.94 -14.06
CA GLY A 230 6.03 10.19 -14.50
C GLY A 230 6.27 8.73 -14.93
N LYS A 231 7.32 8.08 -14.40
CA LYS A 231 7.67 6.73 -14.80
C LYS A 231 6.69 5.79 -14.11
N ARG A 232 5.94 5.08 -14.96
CA ARG A 232 4.86 4.12 -14.66
C ARG A 232 5.34 2.87 -13.90
N THR A 233 6.63 2.75 -13.63
CA THR A 233 7.26 1.56 -13.07
C THR A 233 8.26 1.95 -11.98
N PHE A 234 8.19 1.25 -10.85
CA PHE A 234 9.17 1.30 -9.76
C PHE A 234 10.49 0.65 -10.22
N GLU A 235 11.16 1.25 -11.20
CA GLU A 235 12.32 0.64 -11.89
C GLU A 235 13.64 0.75 -11.13
N LYS A 236 13.69 1.39 -9.96
CA LYS A 236 14.92 1.45 -9.16
C LYS A 236 14.66 1.33 -7.67
N GLY A 237 14.86 0.12 -7.15
CA GLY A 237 14.99 -0.15 -5.72
C GLY A 237 16.09 0.66 -5.03
N ASP A 238 17.06 1.20 -5.79
CA ASP A 238 18.25 1.90 -5.24
C ASP A 238 17.94 3.21 -4.49
N LYS A 239 16.75 3.81 -4.67
CA LYS A 239 16.39 5.08 -4.00
C LYS A 239 15.71 4.91 -2.64
N PHE A 240 15.19 3.72 -2.34
CA PHE A 240 14.43 3.48 -1.12
C PHE A 240 15.34 2.87 -0.05
N LYS A 241 15.30 3.41 1.16
CA LYS A 241 16.05 2.85 2.29
C LYS A 241 15.26 1.70 2.91
N TYR A 242 15.56 0.49 2.48
CA TYR A 242 15.04 -0.74 3.09
C TYR A 242 15.98 -1.15 4.23
N GLY A 243 15.48 -1.09 5.46
CA GLY A 243 16.23 -1.47 6.66
C GLY A 243 15.27 -1.62 7.83
N SER A 244 15.72 -2.28 8.90
CA SER A 244 14.94 -2.67 10.09
C SER A 244 14.29 -1.47 10.79
N GLY A 245 13.20 -0.97 10.22
CA GLY A 245 12.32 0.03 10.80
C GLY A 245 11.12 -0.64 11.45
N GLU A 246 10.46 0.07 12.36
CA GLU A 246 9.28 -0.43 13.09
C GLU A 246 8.06 -0.72 12.19
N ASN A 247 8.07 -0.28 10.93
CA ASN A 247 6.92 -0.34 10.02
C ASN A 247 6.91 -1.56 9.08
N SER A 248 7.95 -2.41 9.08
CA SER A 248 7.96 -3.64 8.27
C SER A 248 6.93 -4.64 8.78
N LEU A 249 6.33 -5.40 7.87
CA LEU A 249 5.49 -6.54 8.26
C LEU A 249 6.40 -7.75 8.54
N LYS A 250 6.65 -8.00 9.82
CA LYS A 250 7.50 -9.10 10.26
C LYS A 250 6.81 -10.46 10.08
N ILE A 251 7.55 -11.40 9.50
CA ILE A 251 7.20 -12.80 9.38
C ILE A 251 8.25 -13.59 10.15
N GLN A 252 7.87 -14.04 11.34
CA GLN A 252 8.64 -15.02 12.09
C GLN A 252 7.76 -16.24 12.27
N LYS A 253 8.12 -17.33 11.60
CA LYS A 253 7.35 -18.58 11.66
C LYS A 253 8.26 -19.78 11.66
N ASP A 254 7.93 -20.73 12.53
CA ASP A 254 8.38 -22.11 12.41
C ASP A 254 7.62 -22.77 11.24
N LEU A 255 8.36 -23.31 10.28
CA LEU A 255 7.84 -24.03 9.12
C LEU A 255 8.00 -25.55 9.27
N SER A 256 8.43 -26.01 10.45
CA SER A 256 8.60 -27.44 10.73
C SER A 256 7.28 -28.18 10.60
N THR A 257 7.27 -29.20 9.74
CA THR A 257 6.09 -30.03 9.49
C THR A 257 6.51 -31.39 8.95
N PRO A 258 5.82 -32.48 9.35
CA PRO A 258 5.85 -33.70 8.56
C PRO A 258 5.20 -33.42 7.20
N VAL A 259 5.81 -33.93 6.14
CA VAL A 259 5.35 -33.79 4.75
C VAL A 259 4.71 -35.09 4.28
N PHE A 260 5.35 -36.20 4.63
CA PHE A 260 5.00 -37.53 4.19
C PHE A 260 5.26 -38.54 5.31
N TRP A 261 4.38 -39.51 5.45
CA TRP A 261 4.56 -40.66 6.33
C TRP A 261 3.92 -41.87 5.67
N GLN A 262 4.69 -42.96 5.56
CA GLN A 262 4.23 -44.27 5.16
C GLN A 262 4.78 -45.26 6.18
N ALA A 263 3.92 -46.12 6.73
CA ALA A 263 4.35 -47.27 7.53
C ALA A 263 3.84 -48.54 6.83
N ALA A 264 4.67 -49.58 6.78
CA ALA A 264 4.22 -50.93 6.49
C ALA A 264 4.06 -51.69 7.82
N ASP A 265 3.11 -52.62 7.85
CA ASP A 265 2.79 -53.39 9.05
C ASP A 265 4.04 -54.12 9.59
N ASN A 266 4.09 -54.30 10.92
CA ASN A 266 5.18 -54.95 11.63
C ASN A 266 5.52 -56.31 10.98
N TYR A 267 6.76 -56.47 10.53
CA TYR A 267 7.30 -57.76 10.11
C TYR A 267 8.00 -58.44 11.29
N PRO A 268 7.57 -59.64 11.71
CA PRO A 268 8.27 -60.38 12.75
C PRO A 268 9.57 -60.95 12.18
N ILE A 269 10.71 -60.55 12.75
CA ILE A 269 12.02 -61.16 12.48
C ILE A 269 12.53 -61.74 13.82
N GLY A 270 12.34 -63.04 14.01
CA GLY A 270 12.58 -63.69 15.30
C GLY A 270 11.53 -63.32 16.35
N ASP A 271 11.93 -63.10 17.61
CA ASP A 271 11.05 -62.66 18.71
C ASP A 271 10.82 -61.14 18.75
N LYS A 272 11.14 -60.42 17.67
CA LYS A 272 11.04 -58.95 17.61
C LYS A 272 10.23 -58.52 16.39
N ASP A 273 9.31 -57.60 16.63
CA ASP A 273 8.58 -56.89 15.59
C ASP A 273 9.41 -55.72 15.08
N TYR A 274 9.63 -55.67 13.77
CA TYR A 274 10.25 -54.53 13.10
C TYR A 274 9.19 -53.80 12.28
N GLY A 275 9.02 -52.51 12.53
CA GLY A 275 8.16 -51.65 11.72
C GLY A 275 8.97 -51.05 10.58
N GLU A 276 8.49 -51.22 9.35
CA GLU A 276 8.99 -50.48 8.19
C GLU A 276 8.25 -49.15 8.09
N GLY A 277 8.95 -48.08 7.77
CA GLY A 277 8.31 -46.79 7.57
C GLY A 277 9.25 -45.72 7.09
N ILE A 278 8.73 -44.81 6.28
CA ILE A 278 9.45 -43.69 5.68
C ILE A 278 8.72 -42.40 6.01
N ALA A 279 9.47 -41.43 6.51
CA ALA A 279 9.02 -40.08 6.83
C ALA A 279 9.78 -39.07 5.98
N GLY A 280 9.03 -38.17 5.34
CA GLY A 280 9.58 -36.91 4.82
C GLY A 280 9.16 -35.77 5.74
N PHE A 281 10.08 -34.88 6.08
CA PHE A 281 9.81 -33.73 6.94
C PHE A 281 10.56 -32.49 6.47
N ILE A 282 10.04 -31.34 6.88
CA ILE A 282 10.74 -30.06 6.86
C ILE A 282 10.91 -29.63 8.30
N LYS A 283 12.07 -29.08 8.63
CA LYS A 283 12.36 -28.45 9.91
C LYS A 283 13.01 -27.10 9.66
N GLY A 284 12.59 -26.06 10.36
CA GLY A 284 13.26 -24.77 10.26
C GLY A 284 12.31 -23.59 10.31
N LYS A 285 12.84 -22.40 10.06
CA LYS A 285 12.11 -21.15 10.24
C LYS A 285 12.26 -20.23 9.04
N VAL A 286 11.29 -19.34 8.93
CA VAL A 286 11.39 -18.14 8.11
C VAL A 286 11.46 -16.93 9.03
N ASP A 287 12.43 -16.06 8.78
CA ASP A 287 12.56 -14.75 9.40
C ASP A 287 12.69 -13.71 8.30
N ALA A 288 11.63 -12.94 8.09
CA ALA A 288 11.52 -12.04 6.96
C ALA A 288 10.76 -10.76 7.32
N ASP A 289 11.09 -9.68 6.61
CA ASP A 289 10.42 -8.39 6.65
C ASP A 289 9.79 -8.11 5.29
N ILE A 290 8.50 -7.80 5.28
CA ILE A 290 7.80 -7.35 4.08
C ILE A 290 7.67 -5.82 4.07
N TYR A 291 8.12 -5.25 2.96
CA TYR A 291 7.95 -3.87 2.57
C TYR A 291 7.06 -3.82 1.34
N TYR A 292 6.14 -2.87 1.28
CA TYR A 292 5.26 -2.70 0.14
C TYR A 292 4.94 -1.22 -0.07
N ALA A 293 4.65 -0.89 -1.32
CA ALA A 293 3.86 0.28 -1.64
C ALA A 293 2.87 -0.05 -2.75
N ALA A 294 1.78 0.70 -2.76
CA ALA A 294 0.77 0.68 -3.81
C ALA A 294 0.38 2.11 -4.16
N THR A 295 0.33 2.40 -5.46
CA THR A 295 -0.20 3.61 -6.06
C THR A 295 -1.37 3.19 -6.95
N VAL A 296 -2.55 3.75 -6.72
CA VAL A 296 -3.73 3.55 -7.55
C VAL A 296 -4.09 4.87 -8.18
N ILE A 297 -4.19 4.89 -9.50
CA ILE A 297 -4.70 6.01 -10.27
C ILE A 297 -6.08 5.62 -10.78
N ALA A 298 -7.06 6.45 -10.48
CA ALA A 298 -8.43 6.22 -10.86
C ALA A 298 -9.09 7.51 -11.31
N THR A 299 -10.20 7.35 -12.01
CA THR A 299 -11.06 8.46 -12.43
C THR A 299 -12.44 8.25 -11.84
N SER A 300 -13.11 9.35 -11.50
CA SER A 300 -14.46 9.29 -10.97
C SER A 300 -15.37 10.30 -11.67
N ALA A 301 -16.46 9.78 -12.23
CA ALA A 301 -17.49 10.53 -12.93
C ALA A 301 -18.81 10.53 -12.13
N ARG A 302 -19.70 11.47 -12.47
CA ARG A 302 -21.08 11.53 -11.94
C ARG A 302 -21.78 10.17 -12.08
N ASP A 303 -22.65 9.86 -11.13
CA ASP A 303 -23.47 8.62 -11.08
C ASP A 303 -22.69 7.30 -10.94
N SER A 304 -21.35 7.33 -10.84
CA SER A 304 -20.55 6.13 -10.61
C SER A 304 -20.44 5.80 -9.12
N LEU A 305 -20.91 4.61 -8.73
CA LEU A 305 -20.69 4.05 -7.38
C LEU A 305 -19.22 3.71 -7.12
N ASN A 306 -18.51 3.35 -8.20
CA ASN A 306 -17.13 2.87 -8.16
C ASN A 306 -16.19 3.89 -8.83
N VAL A 307 -14.96 3.96 -8.34
CA VAL A 307 -13.88 4.63 -9.08
C VAL A 307 -13.44 3.74 -10.25
N ASN A 308 -13.17 4.34 -11.41
CA ASN A 308 -12.63 3.61 -12.56
C ASN A 308 -11.10 3.60 -12.46
N VAL A 309 -10.56 2.49 -11.98
CA VAL A 309 -9.11 2.29 -11.85
C VAL A 309 -8.48 2.25 -13.24
N LYS A 310 -7.55 3.17 -13.48
CA LYS A 310 -6.79 3.29 -14.73
C LYS A 310 -5.46 2.55 -14.63
N GLU A 311 -4.81 2.69 -13.48
CA GLU A 311 -3.48 2.14 -13.24
C GLU A 311 -3.38 1.76 -11.76
N ALA A 312 -2.70 0.65 -11.48
CA ALA A 312 -2.39 0.23 -10.12
C ALA A 312 -0.96 -0.29 -10.07
N ASN A 313 -0.04 0.56 -9.62
CA ASN A 313 1.36 0.18 -9.47
C ASN A 313 1.59 -0.27 -8.05
N ARG A 314 2.19 -1.45 -7.87
CA ARG A 314 2.57 -1.92 -6.55
C ARG A 314 3.98 -2.51 -6.62
N PHE A 315 4.65 -2.52 -5.49
CA PHE A 315 5.85 -3.31 -5.30
C PHE A 315 5.77 -4.01 -3.96
N ILE A 316 6.42 -5.17 -3.89
CA ILE A 316 6.63 -5.89 -2.65
C ILE A 316 8.13 -6.20 -2.60
N LYS A 317 8.75 -5.94 -1.46
CA LYS A 317 10.13 -6.31 -1.18
C LYS A 317 10.16 -7.16 0.07
N VAL A 318 10.80 -8.32 -0.01
CA VAL A 318 10.90 -9.26 1.09
C VAL A 318 12.36 -9.44 1.46
N THR A 319 12.79 -8.85 2.57
CA THR A 319 14.15 -9.05 3.05
C THR A 319 14.18 -10.10 4.13
N GLY A 320 15.29 -10.83 4.26
CA GLY A 320 15.44 -11.89 5.24
C GLY A 320 15.74 -13.22 4.56
N GLU A 321 15.60 -14.29 5.34
CA GLU A 321 16.06 -15.61 4.94
C GLU A 321 15.11 -16.71 5.38
N THR A 322 15.12 -17.78 4.60
CA THR A 322 14.61 -19.08 5.00
C THR A 322 15.78 -19.94 5.40
N ASP A 323 15.64 -20.66 6.51
CA ASP A 323 16.62 -21.64 7.00
C ASP A 323 15.86 -22.94 7.25
N LEU A 324 15.88 -23.82 6.25
CA LEU A 324 15.06 -25.01 6.19
C LEU A 324 15.93 -26.25 6.00
N THR A 325 15.79 -27.21 6.89
CA THR A 325 16.28 -28.57 6.75
C THR A 325 15.17 -29.45 6.17
N PHE A 326 15.42 -29.97 4.98
CA PHE A 326 14.60 -31.01 4.37
C PHE A 326 15.18 -32.35 4.77
N GLY A 327 14.33 -33.26 5.23
CA GLY A 327 14.76 -34.57 5.67
C GLY A 327 13.87 -35.66 5.14
N ILE A 328 14.50 -36.77 4.76
CA ILE A 328 13.82 -38.04 4.56
C ILE A 328 14.54 -39.11 5.38
N GLY A 329 13.79 -39.94 6.09
CA GLY A 329 14.38 -41.00 6.88
C GLY A 329 13.41 -42.14 7.11
N GLY A 330 13.96 -43.33 7.31
CA GLY A 330 13.17 -44.53 7.46
C GLY A 330 13.85 -45.76 6.89
N MET A 331 13.06 -46.83 6.85
CA MET A 331 13.46 -48.13 6.30
C MET A 331 12.29 -48.67 5.49
N GLY A 332 12.53 -48.99 4.22
CA GLY A 332 11.56 -49.66 3.36
C GLY A 332 11.50 -49.09 1.94
N TYR A 333 10.35 -49.28 1.29
CA TYR A 333 10.09 -48.87 -0.09
C TYR A 333 9.18 -47.64 -0.14
N LEU A 334 9.73 -46.51 -0.59
CA LEU A 334 8.99 -45.27 -0.81
C LEU A 334 8.21 -45.36 -2.11
N ASP A 335 6.90 -45.58 -2.02
CA ASP A 335 5.98 -45.48 -3.15
C ASP A 335 4.93 -44.41 -2.82
N ILE A 336 5.08 -43.24 -3.45
CA ILE A 336 4.20 -42.10 -3.20
C ILE A 336 2.74 -42.42 -3.61
N ASN A 337 2.52 -43.33 -4.56
CA ASN A 337 1.17 -43.77 -4.91
C ASN A 337 0.57 -44.71 -3.87
N MET A 338 1.37 -45.53 -3.19
CA MET A 338 0.88 -46.39 -2.10
C MET A 338 0.30 -45.55 -0.95
N ALA A 339 0.81 -44.34 -0.73
CA ALA A 339 0.25 -43.38 0.20
C ALA A 339 -1.04 -42.67 -0.29
N LYS A 340 -1.54 -43.02 -1.49
CA LYS A 340 -2.72 -42.42 -2.16
C LYS A 340 -2.65 -40.89 -2.34
N LYS A 341 -1.45 -40.30 -2.32
CA LYS A 341 -1.24 -38.86 -2.52
C LYS A 341 -0.90 -38.48 -3.97
N GLY A 342 -0.61 -39.47 -4.81
CA GLY A 342 -0.15 -39.28 -6.20
C GLY A 342 1.30 -38.78 -6.26
N ASN A 343 1.96 -38.92 -7.40
CA ASN A 343 3.28 -38.32 -7.67
C ASN A 343 3.09 -37.07 -8.56
N PRO A 344 3.33 -35.84 -8.06
CA PRO A 344 3.92 -35.51 -6.77
C PRO A 344 2.90 -35.49 -5.60
N ALA A 345 3.34 -35.87 -4.40
CA ALA A 345 2.57 -35.73 -3.18
C ALA A 345 2.61 -34.28 -2.70
N LYS A 346 1.43 -33.67 -2.55
CA LYS A 346 1.30 -32.28 -2.10
C LYS A 346 0.72 -32.21 -0.70
N SER A 347 1.24 -31.31 0.12
CA SER A 347 0.58 -30.92 1.36
C SER A 347 -0.69 -30.11 1.07
N GLU A 348 -1.54 -30.01 2.08
CA GLU A 348 -2.57 -28.97 2.09
C GLU A 348 -1.91 -27.59 1.94
N ILE A 349 -2.63 -26.72 1.24
CA ILE A 349 -2.22 -25.34 1.03
C ILE A 349 -2.48 -24.58 2.32
N ASN A 350 -1.43 -24.09 2.96
CA ASN A 350 -1.56 -23.22 4.13
C ASN A 350 -1.58 -21.76 3.69
N TYR A 351 -2.77 -21.16 3.78
CA TYR A 351 -2.97 -19.74 3.55
C TYR A 351 -3.03 -18.98 4.87
N LYS A 352 -2.27 -17.89 4.99
CA LYS A 352 -2.38 -16.96 6.12
C LYS A 352 -2.32 -15.52 5.63
N ALA A 353 -3.39 -14.77 5.82
CA ALA A 353 -3.38 -13.32 5.71
C ALA A 353 -2.49 -12.73 6.83
N LEU A 354 -1.60 -11.81 6.45
CA LEU A 354 -0.86 -10.98 7.38
C LEU A 354 -1.71 -9.79 7.80
N LYS A 355 -1.24 -9.01 8.78
CA LYS A 355 -1.89 -7.76 9.16
C LYS A 355 -1.95 -6.85 7.93
N GLY A 356 -3.15 -6.66 7.40
CA GLY A 356 -3.40 -5.74 6.31
C GLY A 356 -3.51 -4.31 6.82
N HIS A 357 -3.40 -3.38 5.90
CA HIS A 357 -3.65 -1.97 6.15
C HIS A 357 -4.86 -1.56 5.32
N THR A 358 -5.88 -1.05 6.01
CA THR A 358 -7.04 -0.41 5.40
C THR A 358 -6.94 1.07 5.66
N ILE A 359 -6.96 1.84 4.59
CA ILE A 359 -7.03 3.29 4.62
C ILE A 359 -8.42 3.70 4.23
N SER A 360 -9.07 4.52 5.05
CA SER A 360 -10.36 5.12 4.74
C SER A 360 -10.14 6.54 4.27
N ALA A 361 -10.66 6.89 3.10
CA ALA A 361 -10.70 8.26 2.59
C ALA A 361 -12.05 8.95 2.85
N GLY A 362 -12.64 8.63 4.00
CA GLY A 362 -13.94 9.12 4.43
C GLY A 362 -15.11 8.55 3.63
N SER A 363 -16.31 8.98 3.98
CA SER A 363 -17.59 8.59 3.35
C SER A 363 -17.64 8.90 1.85
N PHE A 364 -16.85 9.88 1.40
CA PHE A 364 -16.86 10.36 0.02
C PHE A 364 -16.09 9.47 -0.95
N TRP A 365 -14.89 8.97 -0.58
CA TRP A 365 -14.02 8.22 -1.50
C TRP A 365 -13.88 6.73 -1.17
N GLY A 366 -14.41 6.28 -0.03
CA GLY A 366 -14.39 4.87 0.36
C GLY A 366 -13.08 4.48 1.03
N TYR A 367 -12.69 3.21 0.91
CA TYR A 367 -11.48 2.68 1.54
C TYR A 367 -10.61 1.89 0.56
N MET A 368 -9.30 1.91 0.78
CA MET A 368 -8.34 1.05 0.11
C MET A 368 -7.76 0.08 1.14
N SER A 369 -7.86 -1.23 0.85
CA SER A 369 -7.29 -2.27 1.70
C SER A 369 -6.19 -3.01 0.97
N LEU A 370 -5.02 -3.13 1.59
CA LEU A 370 -3.98 -4.05 1.16
C LEU A 370 -3.72 -5.05 2.26
N THR A 371 -3.93 -6.32 1.93
CA THR A 371 -3.70 -7.44 2.85
C THR A 371 -2.66 -8.37 2.26
N PRO A 372 -1.38 -8.19 2.61
CA PRO A 372 -0.35 -9.16 2.26
C PRO A 372 -0.71 -10.54 2.82
N PHE A 373 -0.38 -11.60 2.11
CA PHE A 373 -0.66 -12.97 2.53
C PHE A 373 0.53 -13.87 2.23
N ILE A 374 0.64 -14.95 2.99
CA ILE A 374 1.59 -16.02 2.74
C ILE A 374 0.80 -17.25 2.32
N ASN A 375 1.26 -17.87 1.24
CA ASN A 375 0.78 -19.16 0.80
C ASN A 375 1.93 -20.18 0.85
N ARG A 376 1.72 -21.32 1.49
CA ARG A 376 2.71 -22.39 1.62
C ARG A 376 2.12 -23.72 1.15
N GLN A 377 2.83 -24.39 0.25
CA GLN A 377 2.57 -25.77 -0.12
C GLN A 377 3.90 -26.50 -0.19
N THR A 378 3.97 -27.66 0.46
CA THR A 378 5.12 -28.56 0.35
C THR A 378 4.80 -29.65 -0.66
N VAL A 379 5.79 -30.04 -1.44
CA VAL A 379 5.67 -31.06 -2.47
C VAL A 379 6.82 -32.05 -2.29
N LEU A 380 6.50 -33.34 -2.28
CA LEU A 380 7.45 -34.45 -2.37
C LEU A 380 7.17 -35.19 -3.68
N PHE A 381 8.21 -35.54 -4.43
CA PHE A 381 8.07 -36.32 -5.66
C PHE A 381 9.19 -37.33 -5.75
N THR A 382 9.04 -38.32 -6.62
CA THR A 382 10.08 -39.28 -6.97
C THR A 382 10.23 -39.26 -8.48
N SER A 383 11.46 -39.35 -8.99
CA SER A 383 11.75 -39.45 -10.42
C SER A 383 12.65 -40.65 -10.70
N TYR A 384 12.76 -40.99 -11.99
CA TYR A 384 13.65 -42.05 -12.46
C TYR A 384 14.40 -41.59 -13.69
N MET A 385 15.72 -41.54 -13.61
CA MET A 385 16.62 -41.01 -14.64
C MET A 385 16.20 -39.58 -15.02
N ASP A 386 16.25 -39.22 -16.31
CA ASP A 386 15.82 -37.92 -16.84
C ASP A 386 14.30 -37.82 -17.06
N GLU A 387 13.51 -38.82 -16.66
CA GLU A 387 12.05 -38.77 -16.79
C GLU A 387 11.44 -37.90 -15.68
N GLY A 388 10.69 -36.86 -16.07
CA GLY A 388 10.05 -35.93 -15.14
C GLY A 388 9.00 -36.60 -14.24
N PRO A 389 8.70 -36.02 -13.07
CA PRO A 389 7.89 -36.64 -12.01
C PRO A 389 6.44 -37.02 -12.41
N SER A 390 5.96 -36.56 -13.57
CA SER A 390 4.61 -36.81 -14.08
C SER A 390 4.53 -37.83 -15.24
N SER A 391 5.65 -38.34 -15.76
CA SER A 391 5.64 -39.21 -16.96
C SER A 391 5.27 -40.67 -16.65
N ARG A 392 5.54 -41.15 -15.43
CA ARG A 392 5.18 -42.50 -14.98
C ARG A 392 4.82 -42.49 -13.49
N PRO A 393 3.68 -43.08 -13.10
CA PRO A 393 3.24 -43.08 -11.71
C PRO A 393 4.12 -43.96 -10.81
N ASN A 394 4.69 -45.06 -11.29
CA ASN A 394 5.26 -46.12 -10.44
C ASN A 394 6.79 -46.04 -10.29
N HIS A 395 7.30 -44.92 -9.80
CA HIS A 395 8.68 -44.83 -9.34
C HIS A 395 8.70 -44.96 -7.84
N ALA A 396 9.41 -45.96 -7.37
CA ALA A 396 9.61 -46.13 -5.96
C ALA A 396 11.10 -46.35 -5.68
N ALA A 397 11.49 -45.84 -4.53
CA ALA A 397 12.87 -45.75 -4.10
C ALA A 397 13.00 -46.48 -2.77
N THR A 398 14.01 -47.33 -2.67
CA THR A 398 14.34 -47.97 -1.40
C THR A 398 15.16 -46.99 -0.58
N LEU A 399 14.76 -46.75 0.67
CA LEU A 399 15.50 -45.94 1.61
C LEU A 399 15.73 -46.76 2.87
N ASP A 400 16.99 -46.89 3.27
CA ASP A 400 17.36 -47.39 4.59
C ASP A 400 18.38 -46.41 5.19
N GLY A 401 17.90 -45.59 6.12
CA GLY A 401 18.70 -44.56 6.75
C GLY A 401 18.00 -43.22 6.86
N ARG A 402 18.80 -42.16 6.96
CA ARG A 402 18.33 -40.78 7.06
C ARG A 402 19.24 -39.87 6.24
N LEU A 403 18.60 -39.02 5.44
CA LEU A 403 19.23 -37.98 4.64
C LEU A 403 18.60 -36.65 5.01
N THR A 404 19.43 -35.65 5.26
CA THR A 404 19.01 -34.30 5.59
C THR A 404 19.86 -33.26 4.88
N THR A 405 19.18 -32.31 4.24
CA THR A 405 19.81 -31.19 3.56
C THR A 405 19.27 -29.91 4.14
N ARG A 406 20.14 -29.09 4.72
CA ARG A 406 19.83 -27.73 5.11
C ARG A 406 20.04 -26.81 3.91
N ILE A 407 19.02 -26.02 3.64
CA ILE A 407 18.96 -25.05 2.57
C ILE A 407 18.67 -23.70 3.20
N LYS A 408 19.59 -22.77 3.00
CA LYS A 408 19.44 -21.39 3.41
C LYS A 408 19.36 -20.49 2.19
N THR A 409 18.23 -19.82 2.04
CA THR A 409 17.92 -19.02 0.85
C THR A 409 17.39 -17.65 1.25
N ASP A 410 17.86 -16.60 0.59
CA ASP A 410 17.33 -15.26 0.73
C ASP A 410 16.00 -15.10 -0.03
N LEU A 411 15.11 -14.27 0.51
CA LEU A 411 13.78 -14.09 -0.09
C LEU A 411 13.73 -13.04 -1.20
N GLY A 412 14.78 -12.23 -1.37
CA GLY A 412 14.99 -11.30 -2.49
C GLY A 412 13.90 -10.26 -2.80
N ASP A 413 14.09 -9.57 -3.93
CA ASP A 413 13.28 -8.42 -4.33
C ASP A 413 12.28 -8.81 -5.43
N PHE A 414 10.97 -8.73 -5.18
CA PHE A 414 9.94 -9.07 -6.18
C PHE A 414 9.06 -7.87 -6.56
N PRO A 415 9.45 -7.02 -7.53
CA PRO A 415 8.56 -5.99 -8.05
C PRO A 415 7.32 -6.66 -8.68
N ALA A 416 6.12 -6.14 -8.44
CA ALA A 416 4.90 -6.73 -9.01
C ALA A 416 3.94 -5.64 -9.47
N THR A 417 4.09 -5.10 -10.67
CA THR A 417 3.19 -4.06 -11.20
C THR A 417 1.84 -4.63 -11.63
N PHE A 418 0.77 -3.82 -11.69
CA PHE A 418 -0.50 -4.20 -12.34
C PHE A 418 -0.80 -3.16 -13.43
N PRO A 419 -1.30 -3.57 -14.61
CA PRO A 419 -1.72 -4.92 -14.99
C PRO A 419 -0.59 -5.86 -15.42
N HIS A 420 0.67 -5.41 -15.40
CA HIS A 420 1.82 -6.19 -15.88
C HIS A 420 2.13 -7.37 -14.96
N ILE A 421 1.65 -8.56 -15.33
CA ILE A 421 2.05 -9.80 -14.70
C ILE A 421 3.45 -10.13 -15.22
N LEU A 422 4.43 -10.19 -14.31
CA LEU A 422 5.80 -10.60 -14.67
C LEU A 422 5.79 -11.96 -15.36
N PHE A 423 6.47 -12.05 -16.50
CA PHE A 423 6.72 -13.31 -17.18
C PHE A 423 7.90 -14.07 -16.54
N PRO A 424 8.00 -15.40 -16.69
CA PRO A 424 9.05 -16.21 -16.06
C PRO A 424 10.49 -15.74 -16.32
N ASP A 425 10.77 -15.21 -17.51
CA ASP A 425 12.06 -14.65 -17.91
C ASP A 425 12.41 -13.35 -17.16
N GLU A 426 11.41 -12.52 -16.86
CA GLU A 426 11.58 -11.34 -16.01
C GLU A 426 11.87 -11.75 -14.56
N ILE A 427 11.18 -12.79 -14.05
CA ILE A 427 11.43 -13.36 -12.72
C ILE A 427 12.86 -13.91 -12.62
N ASP A 428 13.36 -14.58 -13.66
CA ASP A 428 14.73 -15.11 -13.67
C ASP A 428 15.78 -14.00 -13.71
N SER A 429 15.51 -12.88 -14.39
CA SER A 429 16.36 -11.68 -14.36
C SER A 429 16.42 -11.05 -12.97
N ILE A 430 15.29 -11.01 -12.27
CA ILE A 430 15.17 -10.53 -10.89
C ILE A 430 15.96 -11.44 -9.93
N ARG A 431 15.87 -12.77 -10.10
CA ARG A 431 16.61 -13.75 -9.30
C ARG A 431 18.13 -13.62 -9.37
N LYS A 432 18.70 -13.02 -10.43
CA LYS A 432 20.15 -12.82 -10.55
C LYS A 432 20.77 -11.97 -9.44
N HIS A 433 19.96 -11.23 -8.69
CA HIS A 433 20.41 -10.40 -7.58
C HIS A 433 20.29 -11.09 -6.21
N HIS A 434 19.80 -12.34 -6.18
CA HIS A 434 19.79 -13.14 -4.96
C HIS A 434 21.19 -13.59 -4.58
N LYS A 435 21.42 -13.77 -3.28
CA LYS A 435 22.58 -14.51 -2.81
C LYS A 435 22.48 -15.96 -3.26
N ASP A 436 23.63 -16.56 -3.50
CA ASP A 436 23.70 -18.00 -3.77
C ASP A 436 23.07 -18.76 -2.60
N THR A 437 22.25 -19.75 -2.93
CA THR A 437 21.61 -20.61 -1.92
C THR A 437 22.70 -21.42 -1.23
N GLU A 438 22.78 -21.33 0.09
CA GLU A 438 23.71 -22.13 0.88
C GLU A 438 23.07 -23.50 1.11
N ILE A 439 23.79 -24.55 0.73
CA ILE A 439 23.36 -25.94 0.89
C ILE A 439 24.38 -26.65 1.77
N GLU A 440 23.90 -27.21 2.87
CA GLU A 440 24.69 -27.94 3.85
C GLU A 440 24.07 -29.34 4.01
N VAL A 441 24.87 -30.38 3.79
CA VAL A 441 24.52 -31.78 4.07
C VAL A 441 25.18 -32.13 5.39
N PHE A 442 24.47 -32.85 6.27
CA PHE A 442 25.00 -33.14 7.60
C PHE A 442 25.86 -34.41 7.61
N ASP A 443 26.95 -34.37 8.38
CA ASP A 443 27.86 -35.51 8.56
C ASP A 443 27.23 -36.70 9.31
N ASP A 444 26.09 -36.50 9.99
CA ASP A 444 25.33 -37.54 10.70
C ASP A 444 24.26 -38.22 9.84
N ASP A 445 24.18 -37.89 8.55
CA ASP A 445 23.37 -38.64 7.59
C ASP A 445 23.98 -40.03 7.41
N ILE A 446 23.14 -41.06 7.59
CA ILE A 446 23.57 -42.46 7.49
C ILE A 446 22.68 -43.14 6.47
N LEU A 447 23.29 -43.72 5.44
CA LEU A 447 22.63 -44.59 4.47
C LEU A 447 23.17 -46.02 4.66
N TYR A 448 22.30 -46.96 5.01
CA TYR A 448 22.67 -48.36 5.25
C TYR A 448 22.61 -49.22 3.98
N GLY A 449 21.95 -48.75 2.92
CA GLY A 449 21.98 -49.36 1.59
C GLY A 449 21.22 -48.56 0.52
N ASP A 450 21.70 -48.60 -0.73
CA ASP A 450 21.10 -47.98 -1.92
C ASP A 450 20.35 -49.02 -2.77
N GLY A 451 19.30 -49.63 -2.21
CA GLY A 451 18.56 -50.72 -2.87
C GLY A 451 17.60 -50.29 -4.00
N GLY A 452 17.78 -49.11 -4.60
CA GLY A 452 16.91 -48.62 -5.68
C GLY A 452 17.17 -49.33 -7.02
N ARG A 453 16.16 -49.38 -7.90
CA ARG A 453 16.44 -49.63 -9.33
C ARG A 453 17.40 -48.52 -9.81
N ASN A 454 18.48 -48.88 -10.51
CA ASN A 454 19.44 -47.93 -11.07
C ASN A 454 18.73 -46.70 -11.66
N GLY A 455 18.99 -45.51 -11.13
CA GLY A 455 18.47 -44.25 -11.65
C GLY A 455 17.29 -43.63 -10.90
N SER A 456 16.78 -44.20 -9.80
CA SER A 456 15.75 -43.53 -8.99
C SER A 456 16.31 -42.36 -8.17
N THR A 457 15.60 -41.23 -8.15
CA THR A 457 15.87 -40.04 -7.31
C THR A 457 14.64 -39.66 -6.50
N ILE A 458 14.86 -39.24 -5.24
CA ILE A 458 13.84 -38.73 -4.31
C ILE A 458 13.96 -37.22 -4.25
#